data_AF-A0A3C1WZL8-F1
#
_entry.id   AF-A0A3C1WZL8-F1
#
_cell.length_a   1.000
_cell.length_b   1.000
_cell.length_c   1.000
_cell.angle_alpha   90.00
_cell.angle_beta   90.00
_cell.angle_gamma   90.00
#
_symmetry.space_group_name_H-M   'P 1'
#
loop_
_entity.id
_entity.type
_entity.pdbx_description
1 polymer ?
#
loop_
_entity_poly.entity_id
_entity_poly.type
_entity_poly.pdbx_seq_one_letter_code
_entity_poly.pdbx_strand_id
1 'polypeptide(L)' 'PKPINITLKMIRSNQWRVYDVVFSGVSLVKNYAAQFNSHIKRKGIDSLVAKIVKKLK' A
#
# COMPACT_ATOMS: atom_id res chain seq x y z
N PRO A 1 -10.73 24.21 -8.09
CA PRO A 1 -10.05 22.88 -7.99
C PRO A 1 -10.72 21.86 -8.92
N LYS A 2 -9.96 21.13 -9.74
CA LYS A 2 -10.53 20.05 -10.57
C LYS A 2 -10.88 18.84 -9.70
N PRO A 3 -12.01 18.15 -9.94
CA PRO A 3 -12.35 16.92 -9.21
C PRO A 3 -11.27 15.86 -9.40
N ILE A 4 -11.02 15.10 -8.33
CA ILE A 4 -10.07 14.00 -8.32
C ILE A 4 -10.86 12.70 -8.26
N ASN A 5 -10.65 11.83 -9.25
CA ASN A 5 -11.23 10.50 -9.25
C ASN A 5 -10.39 9.53 -8.42
N ILE A 6 -11.04 8.88 -7.46
CA ILE A 6 -10.45 7.85 -6.60
C ILE A 6 -11.31 6.59 -6.75
N THR A 7 -10.66 5.46 -6.99
CA THR A 7 -11.34 4.15 -7.00
C THR A 7 -10.94 3.35 -5.77
N LEU A 8 -11.93 2.88 -5.02
CA LEU A 8 -11.72 1.98 -3.89
C LEU A 8 -11.88 0.54 -4.37
N LYS A 9 -10.84 -0.27 -4.21
CA LYS A 9 -10.97 -1.71 -4.40
C LYS A 9 -11.38 -2.35 -3.08
N MET A 10 -12.45 -3.12 -3.13
CA MET A 10 -13.03 -3.75 -1.97
C MET A 10 -13.00 -5.27 -2.09
N ILE A 11 -12.82 -5.93 -0.96
CA ILE A 11 -12.92 -7.37 -0.81
C ILE A 11 -14.03 -7.69 0.19
N ARG A 12 -14.80 -8.74 -0.08
CA ARG A 12 -15.86 -9.21 0.81
C ARG A 12 -15.44 -10.53 1.43
N SER A 13 -15.37 -10.55 2.76
CA SER A 13 -15.34 -11.78 3.55
C SER A 13 -16.70 -11.90 4.25
N ASN A 14 -16.85 -11.37 5.47
CA ASN A 14 -18.16 -11.24 6.13
C ASN A 14 -18.82 -9.86 5.90
N GLN A 15 -18.00 -8.83 5.65
CA GLN A 15 -18.41 -7.48 5.30
C GLN A 15 -17.47 -6.91 4.24
N TRP A 16 -17.91 -5.85 3.55
CA TRP A 16 -17.04 -5.13 2.61
C TRP A 16 -15.91 -4.43 3.36
N ARG A 17 -14.68 -4.63 2.88
CA ARG A 17 -13.49 -3.95 3.38
C ARG A 17 -12.70 -3.40 2.20
N VAL A 18 -12.29 -2.14 2.29
CA VAL A 18 -11.38 -1.54 1.31
C VAL A 18 -9.99 -2.11 1.55
N TYR A 19 -9.33 -2.60 0.50
CA TYR A 19 -7.97 -3.15 0.59
C TYR A 19 -6.95 -2.36 -0.26
N ASP A 20 -7.41 -1.60 -1.25
CA ASP A 20 -6.53 -0.81 -2.11
C ASP A 20 -7.27 0.44 -2.60
N VAL A 21 -6.50 1.50 -2.84
CA VAL A 21 -6.98 2.79 -3.34
C VAL A 21 -6.21 3.09 -4.62
N VAL A 22 -6.94 3.37 -5.70
CA VAL A 22 -6.37 3.75 -6.99
C VAL A 22 -6.61 5.23 -7.22
N PHE A 23 -5.52 5.96 -7.38
CA PHE A 23 -5.50 7.39 -7.67
C PHE A 23 -4.76 7.61 -8.99
N SER A 24 -5.39 8.30 -9.94
CA SER A 24 -4.80 8.58 -11.26
C SER A 24 -4.27 7.31 -11.96
N GLY A 25 -5.00 6.19 -11.85
CA GLY A 25 -4.62 4.89 -12.42
C GLY A 25 -3.56 4.11 -11.64
N VAL A 26 -2.99 4.69 -10.57
CA VAL A 26 -1.94 4.05 -9.76
C VAL A 26 -2.55 3.48 -8.48
N SER A 27 -2.37 2.17 -8.29
CA SER A 27 -2.71 1.49 -7.02
C SER A 27 -1.67 1.82 -5.95
N LEU A 28 -2.15 2.30 -4.80
CA LEU A 28 -1.29 2.56 -3.65
C LEU A 28 -0.60 1.28 -3.17
N VAL A 29 -1.34 0.16 -3.08
CA VAL A 29 -0.76 -1.12 -2.69
C VAL A 29 0.35 -1.55 -3.65
N LYS A 30 0.12 -1.48 -4.97
CA LYS A 30 1.15 -1.84 -5.96
C LYS A 30 2.38 -0.94 -5.88
N ASN A 31 2.18 0.37 -5.71
CA ASN A 31 3.27 1.33 -5.58
C ASN A 31 4.17 1.02 -4.38
N TYR A 32 3.57 0.81 -3.20
CA TYR A 32 4.33 0.47 -1.99
C TYR A 32 4.94 -0.93 -2.05
N ALA A 33 4.24 -1.91 -2.62
CA ALA A 33 4.76 -3.27 -2.78
C ALA A 33 6.07 -3.30 -3.60
N ALA A 34 6.16 -2.52 -4.68
CA ALA A 34 7.40 -2.41 -5.46
C ALA A 34 8.56 -1.87 -4.61
N GLN A 35 8.32 -0.84 -3.80
CA GLN A 35 9.31 -0.24 -2.90
C GLN A 35 9.74 -1.22 -1.79
N PHE A 36 8.78 -1.94 -1.21
CA PHE A 36 9.02 -2.94 -0.17
C PHE A 36 9.80 -4.12 -0.72
N ASN A 37 9.45 -4.64 -1.89
CA ASN A 37 10.20 -5.72 -2.55
C ASN A 37 11.67 -5.33 -2.80
N SER A 38 11.91 -4.09 -3.24
CA SER A 38 13.27 -3.56 -3.41
C SER A 38 14.03 -3.47 -2.07
N HIS A 39 13.36 -3.11 -0.98
CA HIS A 39 13.96 -3.09 0.36
C HIS A 39 14.25 -4.51 0.89
N ILE A 40 13.27 -5.42 0.80
CA ILE A 40 13.38 -6.81 1.25
C ILE A 40 14.53 -7.51 0.53
N LYS A 41 14.64 -7.37 -0.80
CA LYS A 41 15.74 -7.95 -1.57
C LYS A 41 17.12 -7.50 -1.10
N ARG A 42 17.25 -6.28 -0.56
CA ARG A 42 18.54 -5.71 -0.13
C ARG A 42 18.83 -5.91 1.36
N LYS A 43 17.80 -5.95 2.21
CA LYS A 43 17.95 -5.83 3.67
C LYS A 43 17.14 -6.85 4.49
N GLY A 44 16.43 -7.77 3.82
CA GLY A 44 15.54 -8.73 4.47
C GLY A 44 14.23 -8.12 4.96
N ILE A 45 13.31 -8.99 5.39
CA ILE A 45 11.97 -8.62 5.86
C ILE A 45 12.01 -7.91 7.22
N ASP A 46 12.89 -8.33 8.13
CA ASP A 46 12.98 -7.74 9.47
C ASP A 46 13.36 -6.25 9.41
N SER A 47 14.26 -5.89 8.49
CA SER A 47 14.62 -4.50 8.24
C SER A 47 13.43 -3.67 7.74
N LEU A 48 12.54 -4.25 6.95
CA LEU A 48 11.32 -3.58 6.50
C LEU A 48 10.37 -3.34 7.68
N VAL A 49 10.14 -4.35 8.52
CA VAL A 49 9.27 -4.25 9.71
C VAL A 49 9.78 -3.16 10.65
N ALA A 50 11.07 -3.18 10.98
CA ALA A 50 11.68 -2.15 11.82
C ALA A 50 11.52 -0.73 11.25
N LYS A 51 11.68 -0.58 9.93
CA LYS A 51 11.48 0.71 9.24
C LYS A 51 10.03 1.19 9.32
N ILE A 52 9.05 0.30 9.14
CA ILE A 52 7.62 0.63 9.21
C ILE A 52 7.25 1.01 10.64
N VAL A 53 7.65 0.22 11.64
CA VAL A 53 7.39 0.51 13.06
C VAL A 53 7.98 1.86 13.46
N LYS A 54 9.20 2.20 13.01
CA LYS A 54 9.81 3.50 13.26
C LYS A 54 9.04 4.67 12.62
N LYS A 55 8.37 4.46 11.49
CA LYS A 55 7.57 5.49 10.80
C LYS A 55 6.20 5.70 11.43
N LEU A 56 5.67 4.68 12.12
CA LEU A 56 4.36 4.71 12.78
C LEU A 56 4.42 5.21 14.23
N LYS A 57 5.62 5.25 14.83
CA LYS A 57 5.90 5.98 16.07
C LYS A 57 6.11 7.45 15.76
#